data_AF-A0A6J4PCD0-F1
#
_entry.id   AF-A0A6J4PCD0-F1
#
_cell.length_a   1.000
_cell.length_b   1.000
_cell.length_c   1.000
_cell.angle_alpha   90.00
_cell.angle_beta   90.00
_cell.angle_gamma   90.00
#
_symmetry.space_group_name_H-M   'P 1'
#
loop_
_entity.id
_entity.type
_entity.pdbx_description
1 polymer ?
#
loop_
_entity_poly.entity_id
_entity_poly.type
_entity_poly.pdbx_seq_one_letter_code
_entity_poly.pdbx_strand_id
1 'polypeptide(L)'
;MTMQRWLQRNPMEAGAIALGVGIALLNAGGMKDSLAKQSELRSIVSANQEQVQAQQLLQEKQKGLEPIARSRYEAGCEMVISFDVSGQYKVLSVGSPVIDGNVASKIRNLPTEKLPLSAVLPAGSTVCDAYGNTSVLENNAQGFPVVLSLASTADRELVAKAMQRVRARRAGVLK
;
A
#
# COMPACT_ATOMS: atom_id res chain seq x y z
N MET A 1 40.17 41.40 -43.58
CA MET A 1 40.66 42.34 -42.56
C MET A 1 41.28 41.50 -41.45
N THR A 2 42.61 41.51 -41.29
CA THR A 2 43.30 40.58 -40.38
C THR A 2 43.09 40.99 -38.91
N MET A 3 42.88 40.02 -38.02
CA MET A 3 42.54 40.19 -36.60
C MET A 3 43.51 41.12 -35.85
N GLN A 4 44.80 41.12 -36.22
CA GLN A 4 45.80 42.05 -35.69
C GLN A 4 45.51 43.53 -36.00
N ARG A 5 44.93 43.85 -37.16
CA ARG A 5 44.58 45.23 -37.54
C ARG A 5 43.33 45.75 -36.83
N TRP A 6 42.47 44.86 -36.35
CA TRP A 6 41.29 45.23 -35.56
C TRP A 6 41.67 45.51 -34.09
N LEU A 7 42.53 44.67 -33.50
CA LEU A 7 43.07 44.85 -32.14
C LEU A 7 43.87 46.15 -31.98
N GLN A 8 44.61 46.58 -33.00
CA GLN A 8 45.33 47.86 -32.97
C GLN A 8 44.42 49.10 -33.09
N ARG A 9 43.23 48.96 -33.70
CA ARG A 9 42.29 50.09 -33.88
C ARG A 9 41.38 50.32 -32.68
N ASN A 10 41.08 49.29 -31.90
CA ASN A 10 40.17 49.38 -30.75
C ASN A 10 40.81 48.84 -29.45
N PRO A 11 41.90 49.45 -28.95
CA PRO A 11 42.64 48.93 -27.78
C PRO A 11 41.80 48.93 -26.49
N MET A 12 40.83 49.85 -26.36
CA MET A 12 39.95 49.92 -25.20
C MET A 12 38.88 48.81 -25.20
N GLU A 13 38.36 48.40 -26.36
CA GLU A 13 37.39 47.31 -26.45
C GLU A 13 38.04 45.95 -26.20
N ALA A 14 39.28 45.76 -26.67
CA ALA A 14 40.07 44.55 -26.40
C ALA A 14 40.38 44.38 -24.90
N GLY A 15 40.66 45.47 -24.18
CA GLY A 15 40.88 45.46 -22.73
C GLY A 15 39.63 45.08 -21.93
N ALA A 16 38.45 45.56 -22.35
CA ALA A 16 37.17 45.25 -21.70
C ALA A 16 36.78 43.76 -21.86
N ILE A 17 37.04 43.16 -23.03
CA ILE A 17 36.76 41.74 -23.28
C ILE A 17 37.68 40.85 -22.45
N ALA A 18 38.97 41.19 -22.33
CA ALA A 18 39.92 40.43 -21.52
C ALA A 18 39.58 40.46 -20.01
N LEU A 19 39.17 41.63 -19.50
CA LEU A 19 38.69 41.78 -18.12
C LEU A 19 37.39 41.00 -17.86
N GLY A 20 36.44 41.02 -18.80
CA GLY A 20 35.18 40.27 -18.70
C GLY A 20 35.39 38.76 -18.62
N VAL A 21 36.32 38.21 -19.42
CA VAL A 21 36.67 36.78 -19.38
C VAL A 21 37.42 36.41 -18.09
N GLY A 22 38.28 37.29 -17.58
CA GLY A 22 38.98 37.09 -16.30
C GLY A 22 38.03 37.00 -15.10
N ILE A 23 37.02 37.86 -15.03
CA ILE A 23 36.00 37.86 -13.96
C ILE A 23 35.06 36.64 -14.07
N ALA A 24 34.75 36.19 -15.29
CA ALA A 24 33.96 34.98 -15.52
C ALA A 24 34.70 33.71 -15.05
N LEU A 25 36.03 33.65 -15.25
CA LEU A 25 36.85 32.50 -14.84
C LEU A 25 37.10 32.46 -13.31
N LEU A 26 37.17 33.62 -12.65
CA LEU A 26 37.32 33.69 -11.18
C LEU A 26 36.05 33.21 -10.43
N ASN A 27 34.86 33.35 -11.03
CA ASN A 27 33.59 32.85 -10.46
C ASN A 27 33.30 31.38 -10.78
N ALA A 28 34.11 30.72 -11.62
CA ALA A 28 33.92 29.30 -11.95
C ALA A 28 34.36 28.33 -10.84
N GLY A 29 35.05 28.84 -9.79
CA GLY A 29 35.47 28.04 -8.63
C GLY A 29 34.33 27.49 -7.77
N GLY A 30 33.13 28.09 -7.82
CA GLY A 30 31.97 27.68 -7.01
C GLY A 30 31.02 26.66 -7.65
N MET A 31 31.24 26.26 -8.91
CA MET A 31 30.34 25.33 -9.61
C MET A 31 30.55 23.85 -9.22
N LYS A 32 31.72 23.49 -8.66
CA LYS A 32 32.03 22.09 -8.29
C LYS A 32 31.20 21.60 -7.08
N ASP A 33 30.96 22.46 -6.10
CA ASP A 33 30.17 22.12 -4.91
C ASP A 33 28.66 22.03 -5.20
N SER A 34 28.17 22.80 -6.18
CA SER A 34 26.77 22.74 -6.63
C SER A 34 26.46 21.49 -7.46
N LEU A 35 27.44 20.97 -8.21
CA LEU A 35 27.32 19.71 -8.97
C LEU A 35 27.27 18.48 -8.05
N ALA A 36 28.09 18.46 -6.99
CA ALA A 36 28.06 17.39 -5.99
C ALA A 36 26.70 17.34 -5.27
N LYS A 37 26.19 18.49 -4.83
CA LYS A 37 24.85 18.60 -4.20
C LYS A 37 23.71 18.21 -5.15
N GLN A 38 23.80 18.52 -6.45
CA GLN A 38 22.80 18.06 -7.42
C GLN A 38 22.82 16.56 -7.66
N SER A 39 24.00 15.91 -7.66
CA SER A 39 24.09 14.45 -7.83
C SER A 39 23.48 13.70 -6.65
N GLU A 40 23.68 14.21 -5.43
CA GLU A 40 23.09 13.68 -4.20
C GLU A 40 21.56 13.88 -4.18
N LEU A 41 21.09 15.08 -4.52
CA LEU A 41 19.65 15.36 -4.69
C LEU A 41 19.01 14.47 -5.76
N ARG A 42 19.67 14.22 -6.89
CA ARG A 42 19.16 13.32 -7.93
C ARG A 42 19.04 11.87 -7.43
N SER A 43 20.00 11.40 -6.65
CA SER A 43 19.97 10.04 -6.07
C SER A 43 18.87 9.87 -5.02
N ILE A 44 18.59 10.92 -4.24
CA ILE A 44 17.49 10.95 -3.26
C ILE A 44 16.14 11.04 -3.99
N VAL A 45 16.04 11.85 -5.05
CA VAL A 45 14.82 11.97 -5.85
C VAL A 45 14.52 10.67 -6.59
N SER A 46 15.51 9.98 -7.18
CA SER A 46 15.28 8.71 -7.86
C SER A 46 14.81 7.61 -6.90
N ALA A 47 15.42 7.51 -5.71
CA ALA A 47 15.00 6.55 -4.69
C ALA A 47 13.58 6.83 -4.17
N ASN A 48 13.23 8.10 -3.99
CA ASN A 48 11.87 8.49 -3.60
C ASN A 48 10.86 8.29 -4.73
N GLN A 49 11.27 8.45 -5.99
CA GLN A 49 10.40 8.30 -7.15
C GLN A 49 9.98 6.84 -7.36
N GLU A 50 10.86 5.89 -7.13
CA GLU A 50 10.52 4.46 -7.12
C GLU A 50 9.51 4.11 -6.02
N GLN A 51 9.70 4.67 -4.82
CA GLN A 51 8.75 4.47 -3.71
C GLN A 51 7.38 5.09 -4.01
N VAL A 52 7.34 6.29 -4.58
CA VAL A 52 6.09 6.96 -4.98
C VAL A 52 5.38 6.17 -6.08
N GLN A 53 6.10 5.66 -7.07
CA GLN A 53 5.50 4.82 -8.12
C GLN A 53 4.95 3.50 -7.55
N ALA A 54 5.67 2.84 -6.66
CA ALA A 54 5.19 1.63 -5.99
C ALA A 54 3.92 1.92 -5.17
N GLN A 55 3.86 3.04 -4.45
CA GLN A 55 2.68 3.46 -3.70
C GLN A 55 1.48 3.78 -4.62
N GLN A 56 1.72 4.45 -5.75
CA GLN A 56 0.67 4.74 -6.74
C GLN A 56 0.07 3.45 -7.32
N LEU A 57 0.92 2.48 -7.69
CA LEU A 57 0.48 1.17 -8.19
C LEU A 57 -0.34 0.40 -7.14
N LEU A 58 0.05 0.47 -5.86
CA LEU A 58 -0.71 -0.13 -4.77
C LEU A 58 -2.08 0.56 -4.57
N GLN A 59 -2.12 1.90 -4.63
CA GLN A 59 -3.38 2.65 -4.55
C GLN A 59 -4.31 2.34 -5.71
N GLU A 60 -3.81 2.24 -6.94
CA GLU A 60 -4.62 1.88 -8.10
C GLU A 60 -5.21 0.47 -7.99
N LYS A 61 -4.40 -0.49 -7.55
CA LYS A 61 -4.90 -1.85 -7.25
C LYS A 61 -5.97 -1.83 -6.16
N GLN A 62 -5.78 -1.05 -5.09
CA GLN A 62 -6.77 -0.94 -4.03
C GLN A 62 -8.08 -0.29 -4.50
N LYS A 63 -8.02 0.75 -5.33
CA LYS A 63 -9.21 1.39 -5.92
C LYS A 63 -10.03 0.42 -6.76
N GLY A 64 -9.39 -0.51 -7.47
CA GLY A 64 -10.09 -1.55 -8.23
C GLY A 64 -10.80 -2.59 -7.34
N LEU A 65 -10.30 -2.82 -6.12
CA LEU A 65 -10.82 -3.83 -5.20
C LEU A 65 -11.85 -3.26 -4.21
N GLU A 66 -11.87 -1.95 -3.99
CA GLU A 66 -12.82 -1.32 -3.06
C GLU A 66 -14.30 -1.57 -3.40
N PRO A 67 -14.76 -1.47 -4.67
CA PRO A 67 -16.13 -1.81 -5.02
C PRO A 67 -16.48 -3.27 -4.70
N ILE A 68 -15.51 -4.18 -4.84
CA ILE A 68 -15.67 -5.59 -4.51
C ILE A 68 -15.85 -5.75 -2.99
N ALA A 69 -15.04 -5.07 -2.19
CA ALA A 69 -15.16 -5.10 -0.74
C ALA A 69 -16.52 -4.55 -0.29
N ARG A 70 -16.94 -3.40 -0.84
CA ARG A 70 -18.25 -2.81 -0.54
C ARG A 70 -19.40 -3.74 -0.87
N SER A 71 -19.39 -4.30 -2.08
CA SER A 71 -20.40 -5.27 -2.52
C SER A 71 -20.51 -6.47 -1.58
N ARG A 72 -19.38 -7.02 -1.11
CA ARG A 72 -19.36 -8.14 -0.16
C ARG A 72 -19.93 -7.76 1.22
N TYR A 73 -19.63 -6.57 1.72
CA TYR A 73 -20.22 -6.07 2.97
C TYR A 73 -21.72 -5.83 2.83
N GLU A 74 -22.18 -5.29 1.71
CA GLU A 74 -23.60 -5.04 1.44
C GLU A 74 -24.38 -6.36 1.27
N ALA A 75 -23.78 -7.34 0.59
CA ALA A 75 -24.35 -8.68 0.40
C ALA A 75 -24.42 -9.51 1.70
N GLY A 76 -23.77 -9.05 2.78
CA GLY A 76 -23.83 -9.72 4.08
C GLY A 76 -22.80 -10.82 4.26
N CYS A 77 -21.55 -10.57 3.88
CA CYS A 77 -20.38 -11.40 4.21
C CYS A 77 -20.40 -11.94 5.65
N GLU A 78 -19.88 -13.15 5.83
CA GLU A 78 -19.72 -13.78 7.14
C GLU A 78 -18.62 -13.05 7.91
N MET A 79 -19.01 -12.39 9.01
CA MET A 79 -18.07 -11.61 9.78
C MET A 79 -17.21 -12.51 10.65
N VAL A 80 -15.91 -12.46 10.43
CA VAL A 80 -14.94 -13.21 11.21
C VAL A 80 -14.79 -12.54 12.58
N ILE A 81 -15.52 -13.09 13.53
CA ILE A 81 -15.45 -12.71 14.95
C ILE A 81 -14.71 -13.81 15.71
N SER A 82 -13.58 -14.27 15.15
CA SER A 82 -12.64 -15.02 15.98
C SER A 82 -11.97 -14.00 16.88
N PHE A 83 -12.45 -13.95 18.12
CA PHE A 83 -11.75 -13.26 19.16
C PHE A 83 -10.42 -13.99 19.38
N ASP A 84 -9.29 -13.28 19.40
CA ASP A 84 -8.06 -13.82 20.01
C ASP A 84 -8.33 -14.17 21.48
N VAL A 85 -7.39 -14.86 22.16
CA VAL A 85 -7.48 -15.17 23.60
C VAL A 85 -7.94 -13.98 24.46
N SER A 86 -7.66 -12.76 23.98
CA SER A 86 -7.91 -11.45 24.59
C SER A 86 -9.26 -10.79 24.24
N GLY A 87 -10.10 -11.36 23.37
CA GLY A 87 -11.37 -10.74 23.00
C GLY A 87 -11.31 -9.74 21.84
N GLN A 88 -10.27 -9.76 20.99
CA GLN A 88 -10.12 -8.86 19.84
C GLN A 88 -10.44 -9.50 18.49
N TYR A 89 -11.04 -8.74 17.58
CA TYR A 89 -11.34 -9.18 16.22
C TYR A 89 -10.06 -9.57 15.47
N LYS A 90 -10.00 -10.81 14.96
CA LYS A 90 -8.89 -11.24 14.11
C LYS A 90 -9.00 -10.60 12.73
N VAL A 91 -7.89 -10.01 12.28
CA VAL A 91 -7.73 -9.49 10.91
C VAL A 91 -7.67 -10.66 9.94
N LEU A 92 -8.32 -10.55 8.78
CA LEU A 92 -8.13 -11.51 7.70
C LEU A 92 -6.69 -11.46 7.20
N SER A 93 -6.04 -12.62 7.11
CA SER A 93 -4.65 -12.73 6.65
C SER A 93 -4.55 -13.76 5.54
N VAL A 94 -3.83 -13.40 4.48
CA VAL A 94 -3.60 -14.28 3.33
C VAL A 94 -2.90 -15.57 3.77
N GLY A 95 -3.33 -16.71 3.23
CA GLY A 95 -2.86 -18.05 3.58
C GLY A 95 -3.44 -18.60 4.88
N SER A 96 -4.21 -17.80 5.64
CA SER A 96 -4.84 -18.26 6.88
C SER A 96 -6.25 -18.81 6.62
N PRO A 97 -6.65 -19.89 7.31
CA PRO A 97 -8.04 -20.32 7.31
C PRO A 97 -8.90 -19.43 8.21
N VAL A 98 -10.20 -19.51 7.97
CA VAL A 98 -11.22 -18.85 8.80
C VAL A 98 -12.00 -19.91 9.56
N ILE A 99 -11.96 -19.82 10.88
CA ILE A 99 -12.60 -20.77 11.79
C ILE A 99 -14.10 -20.44 11.90
N ASP A 100 -14.95 -21.46 11.85
CA ASP A 100 -16.38 -21.33 12.14
C ASP A 100 -16.58 -20.94 13.62
N GLY A 101 -17.30 -19.83 13.85
CA GLY A 101 -17.62 -19.31 15.18
C GLY A 101 -18.31 -20.33 16.11
N ASN A 102 -19.03 -21.31 15.58
CA ASN A 102 -19.73 -22.34 16.35
C ASN A 102 -18.78 -23.29 17.08
N VAL A 103 -17.59 -23.51 16.53
CA VAL A 103 -16.58 -24.42 17.09
C VAL A 103 -15.35 -23.68 17.60
N ALA A 104 -15.22 -22.38 17.31
CA ALA A 104 -14.06 -21.55 17.65
C ALA A 104 -13.62 -21.66 19.11
N SER A 105 -14.56 -21.73 20.06
CA SER A 105 -14.26 -21.87 21.49
C SER A 105 -13.56 -23.18 21.85
N LYS A 106 -13.81 -24.26 21.10
CA LYS A 106 -13.27 -25.60 21.34
C LYS A 106 -11.86 -25.80 20.76
N ILE A 107 -11.51 -25.00 19.76
CA ILE A 107 -10.31 -25.19 18.93
C ILE A 107 -9.37 -23.97 18.92
N ARG A 108 -9.68 -22.92 19.68
CA ARG A 108 -8.89 -21.68 19.80
C ARG A 108 -7.40 -21.92 20.05
N ASN A 109 -7.06 -22.98 20.77
CA ASN A 109 -5.67 -23.30 21.15
C ASN A 109 -5.04 -24.38 20.25
N LEU A 110 -5.77 -24.87 19.24
CA LEU A 110 -5.20 -25.80 18.28
C LEU A 110 -4.36 -25.04 17.27
N PRO A 111 -3.15 -25.51 16.96
CA PRO A 111 -2.37 -24.92 15.89
C PRO A 111 -3.05 -25.22 14.53
N THR A 112 -2.85 -24.32 13.58
CA THR A 112 -3.56 -24.31 12.28
C THR A 112 -3.47 -25.65 11.54
N GLU A 113 -2.30 -26.29 11.59
CA GLU A 113 -2.01 -27.59 10.98
C GLU A 113 -2.79 -28.76 11.59
N LYS A 114 -3.41 -28.59 12.76
CA LYS A 114 -4.24 -29.59 13.43
C LYS A 114 -5.73 -29.26 13.38
N LEU A 115 -6.12 -28.21 12.67
CA LEU A 115 -7.53 -27.85 12.53
C LEU A 115 -8.26 -28.86 11.64
N PRO A 116 -9.37 -29.47 12.10
CA PRO A 116 -10.17 -30.32 11.25
C PRO A 116 -10.86 -29.48 10.16
N LEU A 117 -11.05 -30.05 8.96
CA LEU A 117 -11.71 -29.35 7.85
C LEU A 117 -13.15 -28.90 8.20
N SER A 118 -13.82 -29.65 9.08
CA SER A 118 -15.16 -29.31 9.59
C SER A 118 -15.18 -28.09 10.52
N ALA A 119 -14.03 -27.62 10.98
CA ALA A 119 -13.92 -26.46 11.85
C ALA A 119 -13.63 -25.15 11.12
N VAL A 120 -13.37 -25.20 9.82
CA VAL A 120 -13.11 -24.04 8.99
C VAL A 120 -14.29 -23.80 8.07
N LEU A 121 -14.54 -22.54 7.75
CA LEU A 121 -15.54 -22.18 6.75
C LEU A 121 -15.12 -22.77 5.39
N PRO A 122 -16.07 -23.32 4.62
CA PRO A 122 -15.76 -23.97 3.35
C PRO A 122 -15.31 -22.95 2.29
N ALA A 123 -14.59 -23.43 1.27
CA ALA A 123 -14.30 -22.64 0.08
C ALA A 123 -15.59 -22.10 -0.56
N GLY A 124 -15.52 -20.92 -1.16
CA GLY A 124 -16.67 -20.16 -1.66
C GLY A 124 -17.32 -19.27 -0.61
N SER A 125 -17.02 -19.44 0.68
CA SER A 125 -17.55 -18.57 1.73
C SER A 125 -17.01 -17.15 1.58
N THR A 126 -17.90 -16.17 1.52
CA THR A 126 -17.52 -14.75 1.54
C THR A 126 -17.38 -14.30 2.99
N VAL A 127 -16.18 -13.87 3.37
CA VAL A 127 -15.82 -13.49 4.74
C VAL A 127 -15.40 -12.02 4.81
N CYS A 128 -15.60 -11.40 5.96
CA CYS A 128 -15.16 -10.02 6.23
C CYS A 128 -14.74 -9.81 7.68
N ASP A 129 -13.88 -8.82 7.95
CA ASP A 129 -13.45 -8.47 9.30
C ASP A 129 -13.97 -7.09 9.77
N ALA A 130 -13.60 -6.72 10.99
CA ALA A 130 -13.94 -5.41 11.58
C ALA A 130 -13.05 -4.26 11.06
N TYR A 131 -12.07 -4.55 10.20
CA TYR A 131 -11.08 -3.58 9.74
C TYR A 131 -11.33 -3.10 8.31
N GLY A 132 -12.29 -3.69 7.61
CA GLY A 132 -12.66 -3.32 6.25
C GLY A 132 -12.18 -4.31 5.21
N ASN A 133 -11.61 -5.46 5.61
CA ASN A 133 -11.13 -6.47 4.68
C ASN A 133 -12.18 -7.53 4.40
N THR A 134 -12.18 -8.02 3.17
CA THR A 134 -13.07 -9.08 2.70
C THR A 134 -12.31 -10.08 1.84
N SER A 135 -12.78 -11.31 1.81
CA SER A 135 -12.24 -12.37 0.95
C SER A 135 -13.35 -13.34 0.55
N VAL A 136 -13.09 -14.10 -0.52
CA VAL A 136 -13.80 -15.36 -0.78
C VAL A 136 -12.79 -16.46 -0.49
N LEU A 137 -13.16 -17.40 0.37
CA LEU A 137 -12.25 -18.50 0.71
C LEU A 137 -12.05 -19.40 -0.48
N GLU A 138 -10.81 -19.81 -0.71
CA GLU A 138 -10.41 -20.68 -1.81
C GLU A 138 -9.52 -21.79 -1.27
N ASN A 139 -9.53 -22.94 -1.93
CA ASN A 139 -8.66 -24.04 -1.55
C ASN A 139 -7.21 -23.71 -1.89
N ASN A 140 -6.30 -23.88 -0.93
CA ASN A 140 -4.87 -23.89 -1.21
C ASN A 140 -4.45 -25.15 -2.00
N ALA A 141 -3.16 -25.26 -2.31
CA ALA A 141 -2.60 -26.41 -3.03
C ALA A 141 -2.86 -27.76 -2.35
N GLN A 142 -3.12 -27.77 -1.04
CA GLN A 142 -3.40 -28.93 -0.21
C GLN A 142 -4.91 -29.21 -0.06
N GLY A 143 -5.78 -28.45 -0.74
CA GLY A 143 -7.24 -28.61 -0.66
C GLY A 143 -7.86 -28.01 0.60
N PHE A 144 -7.13 -27.18 1.35
CA PHE A 144 -7.60 -26.55 2.59
C PHE A 144 -8.12 -25.12 2.31
N PRO A 145 -9.31 -24.74 2.78
CA PRO A 145 -9.88 -23.42 2.50
C PRO A 145 -9.16 -22.32 3.28
N VAL A 146 -8.64 -21.34 2.56
CA VAL A 146 -7.87 -20.21 3.10
C VAL A 146 -8.21 -18.91 2.38
N VAL A 147 -7.80 -17.79 2.97
CA VAL A 147 -7.83 -16.48 2.32
C VAL A 147 -6.72 -16.42 1.26
N LEU A 148 -7.04 -16.38 -0.03
CA LEU A 148 -6.02 -16.20 -1.09
C LEU A 148 -5.86 -14.75 -1.54
N SER A 149 -6.96 -14.00 -1.56
CA SER A 149 -6.97 -12.60 -1.96
C SER A 149 -7.80 -11.75 -0.99
N LEU A 150 -7.41 -10.50 -0.82
CA LEU A 150 -8.13 -9.54 0.01
C LEU A 150 -8.64 -8.40 -0.86
N ALA A 151 -9.86 -7.96 -0.59
CA ALA A 151 -10.37 -6.67 -1.04
C ALA A 151 -10.72 -5.85 0.20
N SER A 152 -10.30 -4.59 0.23
CA SER A 152 -10.48 -3.70 1.38
C SER A 152 -11.32 -2.47 1.02
N THR A 153 -12.10 -1.97 1.96
CA THR A 153 -12.79 -0.67 1.85
C THR A 153 -12.40 0.25 3.01
N ALA A 154 -12.34 1.55 2.75
CA ALA A 154 -12.14 2.57 3.77
C ALA A 154 -13.46 3.03 4.43
N ASP A 155 -14.62 2.59 3.92
CA ASP A 155 -15.94 2.97 4.41
C ASP A 155 -16.22 2.39 5.80
N ARG A 156 -15.98 3.21 6.83
CA ARG A 156 -16.20 2.82 8.24
C ARG A 156 -17.67 2.67 8.60
N GLU A 157 -18.56 3.38 7.92
CA GLU A 157 -20.00 3.29 8.19
C GLU A 157 -20.53 1.93 7.71
N LEU A 158 -20.11 1.49 6.53
CA LEU A 158 -20.45 0.19 5.98
C LEU A 158 -19.98 -0.95 6.89
N VAL A 159 -18.73 -0.88 7.37
CA VAL A 159 -18.17 -1.87 8.30
C VAL A 159 -18.94 -1.86 9.63
N ALA A 160 -19.27 -0.68 10.17
CA ALA A 160 -20.05 -0.55 11.40
C ALA A 160 -21.45 -1.16 11.25
N LYS A 161 -22.14 -0.92 10.13
CA LYS A 161 -23.43 -1.55 9.82
C LYS A 161 -23.32 -3.07 9.77
N ALA A 162 -22.27 -3.60 9.15
CA ALA A 162 -22.03 -5.03 9.11
C ALA A 162 -21.80 -5.64 10.50
N MET A 163 -20.99 -4.98 11.34
CA MET A 163 -20.80 -5.38 12.75
C MET A 163 -22.11 -5.36 13.54
N GLN A 164 -22.95 -4.34 13.35
CA GLN A 164 -24.25 -4.23 14.01
C GLN A 164 -25.19 -5.38 13.61
N ARG A 165 -25.26 -5.75 12.33
CA ARG A 165 -26.07 -6.90 11.88
C ARG A 165 -25.68 -8.19 12.60
N VAL A 166 -24.38 -8.43 12.76
CA VAL A 166 -23.92 -9.66 13.42
C VAL A 166 -24.21 -9.64 14.92
N ARG A 167 -24.06 -8.49 15.57
CA ARG A 167 -24.48 -8.31 16.97
C ARG A 167 -25.99 -8.55 17.14
N ALA A 168 -26.81 -8.03 16.23
CA ALA A 168 -28.25 -8.20 16.25
C ALA A 168 -28.67 -9.67 16.01
N ARG A 169 -28.00 -10.39 15.10
CA ARG A 169 -28.19 -11.85 14.91
C ARG A 169 -27.87 -12.63 16.19
N ARG A 170 -26.75 -12.31 16.86
CA ARG A 170 -26.37 -12.95 18.13
C ARG A 170 -27.33 -12.66 19.27
N ALA A 171 -27.90 -11.47 19.31
CA ALA A 171 -28.92 -11.09 20.29
C ALA A 171 -30.32 -11.64 19.97
N GLY A 172 -30.48 -12.40 18.87
CA GLY A 172 -31.78 -12.94 18.44
C GLY A 172 -32.75 -11.90 17.87
N VAL A 173 -32.26 -10.70 17.54
CA VAL A 173 -33.06 -9.59 17.02
C VAL A 173 -33.29 -9.71 15.51
N LEU A 174 -32.39 -10.36 14.79
CA LEU A 174 -32.51 -10.67 13.37
C LEU A 174 -32.46 -12.19 13.20
N LYS A 175 -33.48 -12.77 12.54
CA LYS A 175 -33.53 -14.17 12.11
C LYS A 175 -32.89 -14.33 10.74
#